data_AF-A0A1V4RNT1-F1
#
_entry.id   AF-A0A1V4RNT1-F1
#
_cell.length_a   1.000
_cell.length_b   1.000
_cell.length_c   1.000
_cell.angle_alpha   90.00
_cell.angle_beta   90.00
_cell.angle_gamma   90.00
#
_symmetry.space_group_name_H-M   'P 1'
#
loop_
_entity.id
_entity.type
_entity.pdbx_description
1 polymer ?
#
loop_
_entity_poly.entity_id
_entity_poly.type
_entity_poly.pdbx_seq_one_letter_code
_entity_poly.pdbx_strand_id
1 'polypeptide(L)'
;MGYSVEVCKKLGEKIRSAKLFRPMHIERYDDNTELEYNIVDVDTAVRAKIKVLILRFVGGGFAGQVYQVKLLKIESDNGSIETLKEGGIYAVKILIPPSGFSLFFRNLLYAIGFQGPFQLQSNPIAARSGALWQKFIRRAAKIKFGDERSVTNIYATFVDNRLGSCGEISEWIEGRTWRLEVDERLDVRRKWFKGKPVDPQKLGSPEYRSKYQFMHQFVDLLHEVGAHEFARQYEWSTWKSQPNCLKRKDTEASPETGLVAVDFRAGLALLPFLPMSPGDFKLIFQGLFRGSLVQFDRGDVGKLEAYISSVFRSFHPPVLGTGKLS
;
A
#
# COMPACT_ATOMS: atom_id res chain seq x y z
N MET A 1 -14.58 -29.19 -5.25
CA MET A 1 -15.93 -28.56 -5.25
C MET A 1 -15.74 -27.07 -5.48
N GLY A 2 -16.42 -26.49 -6.48
CA GLY A 2 -16.29 -25.07 -6.80
C GLY A 2 -17.08 -24.19 -5.83
N TYR A 3 -16.57 -22.98 -5.57
CA TYR A 3 -17.27 -21.95 -4.79
C TYR A 3 -18.51 -21.45 -5.54
N SER A 4 -19.68 -21.38 -4.88
CA SER A 4 -20.92 -20.87 -5.48
C SER A 4 -21.54 -19.78 -4.61
N VAL A 5 -21.56 -18.55 -5.14
CA VAL A 5 -22.16 -17.37 -4.49
C VAL A 5 -23.64 -17.60 -4.17
N GLU A 6 -24.38 -18.26 -5.07
CA GLU A 6 -25.80 -18.52 -4.88
C GLU A 6 -26.05 -19.47 -3.69
N VAL A 7 -25.20 -20.49 -3.54
CA VAL A 7 -25.26 -21.40 -2.40
C VAL A 7 -24.93 -20.67 -1.10
N CYS A 8 -23.90 -19.81 -1.10
CA CYS A 8 -23.56 -18.98 0.06
C CYS A 8 -24.72 -18.05 0.47
N LYS A 9 -25.39 -17.41 -0.49
CA LYS A 9 -26.57 -16.55 -0.23
C LYS A 9 -27.72 -17.36 0.39
N LYS A 10 -28.07 -18.50 -0.19
CA LYS A 10 -29.12 -19.41 0.32
C LYS A 10 -28.82 -19.89 1.74
N LEU A 11 -27.56 -20.24 2.03
CA LEU A 11 -27.13 -20.63 3.39
C LEU A 11 -27.22 -19.45 4.36
N GLY A 12 -26.81 -18.25 3.94
CA GLY A 12 -26.89 -17.03 4.75
C GLY A 12 -28.34 -16.63 5.09
N GLU A 13 -29.29 -16.84 4.18
CA GLU A 13 -30.72 -16.64 4.46
C GLU A 13 -31.26 -17.65 5.47
N LYS A 14 -30.92 -18.94 5.31
CA LYS A 14 -31.29 -19.98 6.28
C LYS A 14 -30.74 -19.69 7.68
N ILE A 15 -29.46 -19.33 7.79
CA ILE A 15 -28.85 -19.01 9.09
C ILE A 15 -29.49 -17.77 9.73
N ARG A 16 -29.80 -16.73 8.94
CA ARG A 16 -30.54 -15.56 9.44
C ARG A 16 -31.92 -15.93 9.96
N SER A 17 -32.64 -16.79 9.23
CA SER A 17 -33.95 -17.28 9.67
C SER A 17 -33.91 -18.09 10.96
N ALA A 18 -32.78 -18.77 11.24
CA ALA A 18 -32.57 -19.54 12.46
C ALA A 18 -32.33 -18.67 13.71
N LYS A 19 -32.23 -17.33 13.58
CA LYS A 19 -32.05 -16.37 14.69
C LYS A 19 -30.97 -16.79 15.69
N LEU A 20 -29.87 -17.37 15.18
CA LEU A 20 -28.75 -17.79 16.01
C LEU A 20 -28.15 -16.58 16.74
N PHE A 21 -27.73 -16.80 18.00
CA PHE A 21 -27.08 -15.77 18.80
C PHE A 21 -25.80 -15.23 18.14
N ARG A 22 -25.05 -16.11 17.46
CA ARG A 22 -23.87 -15.74 16.68
C ARG A 22 -24.24 -15.69 15.20
N PRO A 23 -24.05 -14.55 14.51
CA PRO A 23 -24.29 -14.46 13.08
C PRO A 23 -23.31 -15.35 12.30
N MET A 24 -23.69 -15.70 11.07
CA MET A 24 -22.82 -16.44 10.16
C MET A 24 -21.50 -15.69 9.97
N HIS A 25 -20.39 -16.39 10.17
CA HIS A 25 -19.08 -15.87 9.80
C HIS A 25 -18.95 -15.91 8.28
N ILE A 26 -18.62 -14.77 7.68
CA ILE A 26 -18.25 -14.66 6.26
C ILE A 26 -16.74 -14.49 6.13
N GLU A 27 -16.13 -15.12 5.15
CA GLU A 27 -14.67 -15.01 4.91
C GLU A 27 -14.33 -13.76 4.10
N ARG A 28 -15.21 -13.41 3.16
CA ARG A 28 -15.10 -12.28 2.25
C ARG A 28 -16.48 -11.81 1.79
N TYR A 29 -16.52 -10.64 1.17
CA TYR A 29 -17.72 -10.16 0.47
C TYR A 29 -17.76 -10.65 -0.97
N ASP A 30 -18.98 -10.83 -1.48
CA ASP A 30 -19.24 -11.21 -2.86
C ASP A 30 -19.62 -10.00 -3.73
N ASP A 31 -19.50 -10.18 -5.04
CA ASP A 31 -19.93 -9.21 -6.04
C ASP A 31 -21.40 -8.82 -5.83
N ASN A 32 -21.68 -7.54 -6.04
CA ASN A 32 -22.97 -6.88 -5.80
C ASN A 32 -23.38 -6.79 -4.31
N THR A 33 -22.47 -7.02 -3.37
CA THR A 33 -22.74 -6.72 -1.96
C THR A 33 -22.71 -5.21 -1.73
N GLU A 34 -23.77 -4.67 -1.13
CA GLU A 34 -23.78 -3.29 -0.64
C GLU A 34 -23.27 -3.22 0.80
N LEU A 35 -22.36 -2.29 1.04
CA LEU A 35 -21.72 -2.06 2.33
C LEU A 35 -21.89 -0.59 2.73
N GLU A 36 -22.09 -0.37 4.02
CA GLU A 36 -22.16 0.97 4.61
C GLU A 36 -21.05 1.13 5.64
N TYR A 37 -20.33 2.24 5.56
CA TYR A 37 -19.21 2.53 6.45
C TYR A 37 -19.28 3.95 6.98
N ASN A 38 -18.94 4.09 8.26
CA ASN A 38 -18.52 5.37 8.82
C ASN A 38 -17.02 5.51 8.56
N ILE A 39 -16.66 6.53 7.79
CA ILE A 39 -15.29 6.78 7.34
C ILE A 39 -14.73 8.04 8.00
N VAL A 40 -13.41 8.08 8.11
CA VAL A 40 -12.66 9.26 8.55
C VAL A 40 -11.67 9.61 7.45
N ASP A 41 -11.83 10.80 6.86
CA ASP A 41 -10.92 11.33 5.84
C ASP A 41 -9.49 11.43 6.38
N VAL A 42 -8.49 11.02 5.59
CA VAL A 42 -7.10 10.97 6.04
C VAL A 42 -6.50 12.37 6.21
N ASP A 43 -6.82 13.31 5.33
CA ASP A 43 -6.18 14.62 5.29
C ASP A 43 -6.81 15.61 6.30
N THR A 44 -8.14 15.60 6.40
CA THR A 44 -8.94 16.60 7.14
C THR A 44 -9.54 16.06 8.43
N ALA A 45 -9.53 14.74 8.63
CA ALA A 45 -10.21 14.05 9.72
C ALA A 45 -11.75 14.25 9.76
N VAL A 46 -12.33 14.79 8.68
CA VAL A 46 -13.80 14.89 8.52
C VAL A 46 -14.41 13.49 8.51
N ARG A 47 -15.56 13.36 9.19
CA ARG A 47 -16.33 12.12 9.23
C ARG A 47 -17.43 12.16 8.18
N ALA A 48 -17.65 11.00 7.56
CA ALA A 48 -18.74 10.81 6.63
C ALA A 48 -19.29 9.39 6.75
N LYS A 49 -20.54 9.21 6.36
CA LYS A 49 -21.14 7.91 6.08
C LYS A 49 -21.13 7.68 4.58
N ILE A 50 -20.68 6.52 4.16
CA ILE A 50 -20.72 6.13 2.75
C ILE A 50 -21.49 4.84 2.55
N LYS A 51 -22.02 4.69 1.34
CA LYS A 51 -22.55 3.44 0.82
C LYS A 51 -21.77 3.04 -0.42
N VAL A 52 -21.27 1.81 -0.46
CA VAL A 52 -20.47 1.29 -1.58
C VAL A 52 -21.04 -0.03 -2.09
N LEU A 53 -20.90 -0.27 -3.39
CA LEU A 53 -21.22 -1.55 -4.04
C LEU A 53 -19.91 -2.28 -4.35
N ILE A 54 -19.76 -3.51 -3.86
CA ILE A 54 -18.67 -4.38 -4.30
C ILE A 54 -18.89 -4.75 -5.76
N LEU A 55 -17.99 -4.32 -6.64
CA LEU A 55 -18.01 -4.72 -8.04
C LEU A 55 -17.31 -6.06 -8.24
N ARG A 56 -16.16 -6.23 -7.60
CA ARG A 56 -15.43 -7.50 -7.60
C ARG A 56 -14.43 -7.61 -6.46
N PHE A 57 -14.19 -8.84 -6.03
CA PHE A 57 -13.00 -9.20 -5.24
C PHE A 57 -11.75 -9.24 -6.14
N VAL A 58 -10.72 -8.48 -5.78
CA VAL A 58 -9.48 -8.37 -6.58
C VAL A 58 -8.43 -9.38 -6.12
N GLY A 59 -8.31 -9.56 -4.81
CA GLY A 59 -7.34 -10.48 -4.23
C GLY A 59 -7.21 -10.30 -2.72
N GLY A 60 -6.53 -11.24 -2.08
CA GLY A 60 -6.25 -11.17 -0.66
C GLY A 60 -4.91 -11.82 -0.33
N GLY A 61 -4.25 -11.27 0.68
CA GLY A 61 -3.00 -11.77 1.23
C GLY A 61 -2.98 -11.60 2.73
N PHE A 62 -1.80 -11.72 3.33
CA PHE A 62 -1.64 -11.57 4.79
C PHE A 62 -1.98 -10.16 5.30
N ALA A 63 -1.87 -9.14 4.46
CA ALA A 63 -2.17 -7.75 4.84
C ALA A 63 -3.67 -7.43 4.81
N GLY A 64 -4.49 -8.25 4.15
CA GLY A 64 -5.90 -7.97 3.98
C GLY A 64 -6.46 -8.44 2.64
N GLN A 65 -7.69 -8.00 2.38
CA GLN A 65 -8.50 -8.28 1.21
C GLN A 65 -8.81 -7.00 0.47
N VAL A 66 -8.66 -7.00 -0.86
CA VAL A 66 -8.90 -5.83 -1.72
C VAL A 66 -10.10 -6.08 -2.62
N TYR A 67 -10.95 -5.07 -2.69
CA TYR A 67 -12.16 -5.04 -3.49
C TYR A 67 -12.15 -3.81 -4.39
N GLN A 68 -12.65 -3.97 -5.61
CA GLN A 68 -13.04 -2.83 -6.43
C GLN A 68 -14.48 -2.49 -6.08
N VAL A 69 -14.74 -1.23 -5.79
CA VAL A 69 -16.06 -0.76 -5.36
C VAL A 69 -16.53 0.44 -6.17
N LYS A 70 -17.85 0.60 -6.28
CA LYS A 70 -18.48 1.83 -6.74
C LYS A 70 -19.04 2.57 -5.52
N LEU A 71 -18.70 3.85 -5.38
CA LEU A 71 -19.32 4.71 -4.36
C LEU A 71 -20.76 5.03 -4.79
N LEU A 72 -21.75 4.57 -4.03
CA LEU A 72 -23.16 4.80 -4.30
C LEU A 72 -23.66 6.09 -3.68
N LYS A 73 -23.24 6.38 -2.45
CA LYS A 73 -23.68 7.54 -1.69
C LYS A 73 -22.60 8.01 -0.72
N ILE A 74 -22.52 9.32 -0.49
CA ILE A 74 -21.74 9.91 0.61
C ILE A 74 -22.53 10.99 1.32
N GLU A 75 -22.56 10.91 2.64
CA GLU A 75 -23.22 11.87 3.54
C GLU A 75 -22.17 12.32 4.55
N SER A 76 -21.96 13.63 4.72
CA SER A 76 -21.06 14.14 5.74
C SER A 76 -21.78 15.14 6.62
N ASP A 77 -21.60 14.98 7.94
CA ASP A 77 -22.27 15.79 8.95
C ASP A 77 -21.68 17.21 9.02
N ASN A 78 -20.41 17.40 8.68
CA ASN A 78 -19.68 18.66 8.80
C ASN A 78 -18.51 18.74 7.81
N GLY A 79 -18.74 19.32 6.63
CA GLY A 79 -17.75 19.49 5.56
C GLY A 79 -17.92 18.49 4.41
N SER A 80 -17.24 18.71 3.28
CA SER A 80 -17.24 17.77 2.15
C SER A 80 -15.92 17.03 2.06
N ILE A 81 -15.95 15.71 1.90
CA ILE A 81 -14.79 14.94 1.46
C ILE A 81 -14.69 15.11 -0.06
N GLU A 82 -14.07 16.22 -0.51
CA GLU A 82 -14.02 16.60 -1.94
C GLU A 82 -13.42 15.52 -2.85
N THR A 83 -12.59 14.64 -2.29
CA THR A 83 -11.87 13.59 -3.02
C THR A 83 -12.74 12.37 -3.36
N LEU A 84 -13.86 12.17 -2.65
CA LEU A 84 -14.80 11.07 -2.89
C LEU A 84 -16.05 11.59 -3.61
N LYS A 85 -16.35 10.99 -4.77
CA LYS A 85 -17.46 11.39 -5.64
C LYS A 85 -18.40 10.22 -5.88
N GLU A 86 -19.70 10.46 -5.70
CA GLU A 86 -20.73 9.48 -6.03
C GLU A 86 -20.59 8.99 -7.48
N GLY A 87 -20.81 7.70 -7.69
CA GLY A 87 -20.56 7.02 -8.96
C GLY A 87 -19.10 6.66 -9.24
N GLY A 88 -18.14 7.21 -8.48
CA GLY A 88 -16.71 6.95 -8.64
C GLY A 88 -16.31 5.50 -8.30
N ILE A 89 -15.21 5.05 -8.90
CA ILE A 89 -14.63 3.72 -8.68
C ILE A 89 -13.41 3.83 -7.77
N TYR A 90 -13.39 2.99 -6.74
CA TYR A 90 -12.40 3.03 -5.67
C TYR A 90 -11.91 1.62 -5.32
N ALA A 91 -10.76 1.57 -4.65
CA ALA A 91 -10.30 0.36 -3.98
C ALA A 91 -10.71 0.41 -2.51
N VAL A 92 -11.28 -0.69 -2.01
CA VAL A 92 -11.50 -0.91 -0.57
C VAL A 92 -10.60 -2.04 -0.14
N LYS A 93 -9.76 -1.79 0.87
CA LYS A 93 -8.93 -2.82 1.50
C LYS A 93 -9.36 -3.02 2.94
N ILE A 94 -9.71 -4.25 3.30
CA ILE A 94 -10.07 -4.65 4.68
C ILE A 94 -8.90 -5.45 5.24
N LEU A 95 -8.38 -5.08 6.40
CA LEU A 95 -7.06 -5.47 6.91
C LEU A 95 -7.05 -6.84 7.62
N ILE A 96 -7.85 -7.77 7.08
CA ILE A 96 -7.98 -9.16 7.53
C ILE A 96 -7.82 -10.11 6.34
N PRO A 97 -7.01 -11.19 6.45
CA PRO A 97 -6.83 -12.14 5.36
C PRO A 97 -8.14 -12.90 5.10
N PRO A 98 -8.39 -13.33 3.85
CA PRO A 98 -9.61 -14.10 3.54
C PRO A 98 -9.55 -15.53 4.10
N SER A 99 -8.35 -16.10 4.21
CA SER A 99 -8.16 -17.48 4.67
C SER A 99 -7.91 -17.54 6.18
N GLY A 100 -8.62 -18.44 6.86
CA GLY A 100 -8.41 -18.74 8.28
C GLY A 100 -6.98 -19.19 8.60
N PHE A 101 -6.34 -19.96 7.71
CA PHE A 101 -4.94 -20.35 7.88
C PHE A 101 -4.00 -19.14 7.80
N SER A 102 -4.19 -18.26 6.81
CA SER A 102 -3.38 -17.04 6.67
C SER A 102 -3.56 -16.10 7.86
N LEU A 103 -4.78 -15.98 8.38
CA LEU A 103 -5.08 -15.23 9.59
C LEU A 103 -4.38 -15.82 10.82
N PHE A 104 -4.51 -17.13 11.03
CA PHE A 104 -3.85 -17.83 12.13
C PHE A 104 -2.32 -17.66 12.07
N PHE A 105 -1.72 -17.94 10.93
CA PHE A 105 -0.27 -17.86 10.74
C PHE A 105 0.25 -16.45 10.99
N ARG A 106 -0.43 -15.43 10.45
CA ARG A 106 -0.07 -14.03 10.73
C ARG A 106 -0.17 -13.74 12.22
N ASN A 107 -1.28 -14.09 12.87
CA ASN A 107 -1.47 -13.80 14.29
C ASN A 107 -0.40 -14.49 15.16
N LEU A 108 0.03 -15.71 14.80
CA LEU A 108 1.15 -16.39 15.46
C LEU A 108 2.46 -15.59 15.34
N LEU A 109 2.79 -15.08 14.15
CA LEU A 109 4.00 -14.27 13.96
C LEU A 109 3.98 -12.97 14.77
N TYR A 110 2.82 -12.33 14.88
CA TYR A 110 2.68 -11.11 15.71
C TYR A 110 2.68 -11.43 17.21
N ALA A 111 2.12 -12.56 17.63
CA ALA A 111 2.23 -13.02 19.01
C ALA A 111 3.70 -13.29 19.39
N ILE A 112 4.46 -13.93 18.52
CA ILE A 112 5.89 -14.18 18.75
C ILE A 112 6.70 -12.88 18.73
N GLY A 113 6.47 -12.03 17.71
CA GLY A 113 7.32 -10.87 17.47
C GLY A 113 6.99 -9.64 18.33
N PHE A 114 5.70 -9.40 18.58
CA PHE A 114 5.20 -8.19 19.25
C PHE A 114 4.41 -8.47 20.52
N GLN A 115 4.18 -9.75 20.87
CA GLN A 115 3.33 -10.14 22.00
C GLN A 115 1.92 -9.51 21.93
N GLY A 116 1.42 -9.30 20.70
CA GLY A 116 0.16 -8.59 20.47
C GLY A 116 -0.44 -8.91 19.10
N PRO A 117 -1.67 -8.44 18.84
CA PRO A 117 -2.32 -8.65 17.55
C PRO A 117 -1.73 -7.74 16.46
N PHE A 118 -2.04 -8.06 15.20
CA PHE A 118 -1.79 -7.18 14.08
C PHE A 118 -2.56 -5.86 14.24
N GLN A 119 -1.87 -4.81 14.66
CA GLN A 119 -2.48 -3.55 15.08
C GLN A 119 -3.35 -2.91 13.99
N LEU A 120 -2.94 -3.02 12.73
CA LEU A 120 -3.71 -2.50 11.59
C LEU A 120 -5.08 -3.19 11.44
N GLN A 121 -5.27 -4.42 11.93
CA GLN A 121 -6.58 -5.04 11.94
C GLN A 121 -7.48 -4.45 13.05
N SER A 122 -6.95 -4.25 14.25
CA SER A 122 -7.75 -4.03 15.46
C SER A 122 -7.72 -2.63 16.04
N ASN A 123 -6.81 -1.77 15.59
CA ASN A 123 -6.58 -0.43 16.13
C ASN A 123 -6.80 0.64 15.04
N PRO A 124 -7.94 1.37 15.06
CA PRO A 124 -8.24 2.40 14.08
C PRO A 124 -7.20 3.52 14.01
N ILE A 125 -6.55 3.84 15.14
CA ILE A 125 -5.50 4.87 15.20
C ILE A 125 -4.24 4.39 14.49
N ALA A 126 -3.86 3.12 14.66
CA ALA A 126 -2.73 2.53 13.94
C ALA A 126 -3.00 2.49 12.42
N ALA A 127 -4.21 2.08 12.01
CA ALA A 127 -4.62 2.09 10.60
C ALA A 127 -4.54 3.51 10.00
N ARG A 128 -5.03 4.52 10.74
CA ARG A 128 -4.92 5.92 10.33
C ARG A 128 -3.48 6.42 10.25
N SER A 129 -2.62 6.05 11.20
CA SER A 129 -1.20 6.42 11.17
C SER A 129 -0.50 5.89 9.92
N GLY A 130 -0.75 4.62 9.54
CA GLY A 130 -0.25 4.06 8.28
C GLY A 130 -0.77 4.80 7.04
N ALA A 131 -2.02 5.27 7.06
CA ALA A 131 -2.59 6.09 5.99
C ALA A 131 -1.93 7.47 5.88
N LEU A 132 -1.62 8.10 7.01
CA LEU A 132 -0.90 9.39 7.06
C LEU A 132 0.53 9.26 6.53
N TRP A 133 1.26 8.21 6.92
CA TRP A 133 2.59 7.94 6.35
C TRP A 133 2.57 7.87 4.82
N GLN A 134 1.57 7.22 4.25
CA GLN A 134 1.39 7.16 2.80
C GLN A 134 1.15 8.54 2.17
N LYS A 135 0.46 9.46 2.86
CA LYS A 135 0.31 10.85 2.39
C LYS A 135 1.64 11.59 2.35
N PHE A 136 2.46 11.47 3.39
CA PHE A 136 3.80 12.07 3.41
C PHE A 136 4.67 11.51 2.30
N ILE A 137 4.69 10.19 2.13
CA ILE A 137 5.41 9.50 1.04
C ILE A 137 4.94 10.00 -0.33
N ARG A 138 3.63 10.14 -0.53
CA ARG A 138 3.07 10.65 -1.79
C ARG A 138 3.50 12.08 -2.11
N ARG A 139 3.55 12.97 -1.10
CA ARG A 139 4.07 14.33 -1.27
C ARG A 139 5.57 14.35 -1.57
N ALA A 140 6.35 13.52 -0.88
CA ALA A 140 7.77 13.35 -1.16
C ALA A 140 8.02 12.81 -2.57
N ALA A 141 7.20 11.86 -3.03
CA ALA A 141 7.25 11.29 -4.38
C ALA A 141 6.97 12.35 -5.45
N LYS A 142 6.02 13.26 -5.22
CA LYS A 142 5.78 14.40 -6.11
C LYS A 142 7.03 15.25 -6.29
N ILE A 143 7.78 15.51 -5.21
CA ILE A 143 9.00 16.30 -5.26
C ILE A 143 10.11 15.55 -5.99
N LYS A 144 10.28 14.25 -5.70
CA LYS A 144 11.36 13.41 -6.27
C LYS A 144 11.14 13.09 -7.75
N PHE A 145 9.92 12.74 -8.14
CA PHE A 145 9.59 12.24 -9.48
C PHE A 145 8.84 13.26 -10.34
N GLY A 146 8.44 14.40 -9.78
CA GLY A 146 7.62 15.40 -10.47
C GLY A 146 6.15 15.00 -10.67
N ASP A 147 5.73 13.83 -10.17
CA ASP A 147 4.38 13.31 -10.35
C ASP A 147 3.80 12.79 -9.04
N GLU A 148 2.66 13.35 -8.63
CA GLU A 148 1.93 12.93 -7.43
C GLU A 148 1.13 11.63 -7.64
N ARG A 149 1.01 11.17 -8.89
CA ARG A 149 0.38 9.89 -9.27
C ARG A 149 1.33 8.70 -9.14
N SER A 150 2.61 8.93 -8.80
CA SER A 150 3.61 7.88 -8.55
C SER A 150 3.37 7.08 -7.28
N VAL A 151 2.49 7.54 -6.39
CA VAL A 151 2.04 6.82 -5.20
C VAL A 151 0.51 6.87 -5.16
N THR A 152 -0.13 5.72 -4.97
CA THR A 152 -1.60 5.65 -4.89
C THR A 152 -2.12 6.53 -3.75
N ASN A 153 -3.20 7.26 -4.01
CA ASN A 153 -3.83 8.07 -2.97
C ASN A 153 -4.69 7.21 -2.04
N ILE A 154 -4.70 7.54 -0.76
CA ILE A 154 -5.59 6.96 0.25
C ILE A 154 -6.55 8.05 0.72
N TYR A 155 -7.85 7.82 0.65
CA TYR A 155 -8.87 8.82 0.95
C TYR A 155 -9.31 8.77 2.41
N ALA A 156 -9.70 7.59 2.88
CA ALA A 156 -10.29 7.45 4.21
C ALA A 156 -9.98 6.10 4.86
N THR A 157 -10.15 6.05 6.18
CA THR A 157 -10.09 4.82 6.99
C THR A 157 -11.44 4.54 7.64
N PHE A 158 -11.76 3.27 7.90
CA PHE A 158 -13.02 2.85 8.52
C PHE A 158 -12.85 1.56 9.33
N VAL A 159 -13.94 1.13 9.99
CA VAL A 159 -14.03 -0.17 10.66
C VAL A 159 -15.13 -1.00 10.01
N ASP A 160 -14.78 -2.19 9.55
CA ASP A 160 -15.72 -3.20 9.10
C ASP A 160 -16.16 -4.06 10.29
N ASN A 161 -17.40 -3.88 10.74
CA ASN A 161 -17.95 -4.59 11.89
C ASN A 161 -18.39 -6.03 11.57
N ARG A 162 -18.53 -6.41 10.29
CA ARG A 162 -18.97 -7.77 9.92
C ARG A 162 -17.78 -8.72 9.85
N LEU A 163 -16.68 -8.28 9.22
CA LEU A 163 -15.41 -9.00 9.17
C LEU A 163 -14.53 -8.72 10.41
N GLY A 164 -14.85 -7.69 11.19
CA GLY A 164 -14.17 -7.38 12.45
C GLY A 164 -12.76 -6.81 12.25
N SER A 165 -12.60 -5.90 11.30
CA SER A 165 -11.29 -5.36 10.93
C SER A 165 -11.36 -3.92 10.46
N CYS A 166 -10.30 -3.13 10.72
CA CYS A 166 -10.15 -1.84 10.08
C CYS A 166 -9.97 -1.98 8.57
N GLY A 167 -10.34 -0.94 7.83
CA GLY A 167 -10.18 -0.87 6.40
C GLY A 167 -9.81 0.53 5.92
N GLU A 168 -9.47 0.60 4.65
CA GLU A 168 -9.08 1.82 3.97
C GLU A 168 -9.72 1.91 2.58
N ILE A 169 -9.96 3.14 2.15
CA ILE A 169 -10.49 3.49 0.84
C ILE A 169 -9.42 4.26 0.10
N SER A 170 -9.05 3.79 -1.08
CA SER A 170 -7.97 4.36 -1.88
C SER A 170 -8.37 4.53 -3.34
N GLU A 171 -7.53 5.25 -4.07
CA GLU A 171 -7.61 5.39 -5.52
C GLU A 171 -7.66 4.02 -6.19
N TRP A 172 -8.63 3.81 -7.08
CA TRP A 172 -8.56 2.68 -8.00
C TRP A 172 -7.55 2.99 -9.10
N ILE A 173 -6.49 2.18 -9.17
CA ILE A 173 -5.49 2.29 -10.24
C ILE A 173 -5.92 1.41 -11.42
N GLU A 174 -6.34 2.05 -12.50
CA GLU A 174 -6.54 1.36 -13.77
C GLU A 174 -5.18 1.08 -14.42
N GLY A 175 -4.61 -0.08 -14.08
CA GLY A 175 -3.24 -0.44 -14.44
C GLY A 175 -2.98 -1.94 -14.49
N ARG A 176 -1.73 -2.28 -14.79
CA ARG A 176 -1.21 -3.65 -14.85
C ARG A 176 0.17 -3.73 -14.20
N THR A 177 0.60 -4.91 -13.75
CA THR A 177 1.87 -5.06 -13.03
C THR A 177 3.09 -4.68 -13.86
N TRP A 178 3.21 -5.22 -15.07
CA TRP A 178 4.20 -4.88 -16.08
C TRP A 178 4.07 -5.81 -17.29
N ARG A 179 4.74 -5.49 -18.40
CA ARG A 179 4.83 -6.30 -19.60
C ARG A 179 6.06 -7.19 -19.49
N LEU A 180 5.88 -8.49 -19.73
CA LEU A 180 6.99 -9.43 -19.84
C LEU A 180 7.63 -9.25 -21.22
N GLU A 181 8.60 -8.36 -21.30
CA GLU A 181 9.37 -8.09 -22.52
C GLU A 181 10.45 -9.17 -22.69
N VAL A 182 10.62 -9.65 -23.93
CA VAL A 182 11.70 -10.58 -24.27
C VAL A 182 13.01 -9.80 -24.32
N ASP A 183 14.05 -10.30 -23.66
CA ASP A 183 15.40 -9.74 -23.67
C ASP A 183 16.42 -10.80 -24.06
N GLU A 184 16.92 -10.70 -25.29
CA GLU A 184 17.96 -11.61 -25.80
C GLU A 184 19.38 -11.19 -25.36
N ARG A 185 19.53 -10.01 -24.75
CA ARG A 185 20.83 -9.38 -24.45
C ARG A 185 21.07 -9.29 -22.95
N LEU A 186 20.87 -10.43 -22.27
CA LEU A 186 21.01 -10.56 -20.83
C LEU A 186 22.42 -10.21 -20.32
N ASP A 187 23.44 -10.43 -21.14
CA ASP A 187 24.84 -10.08 -20.86
C ASP A 187 25.04 -8.55 -20.79
N VAL A 188 24.43 -7.80 -21.72
CA VAL A 188 24.44 -6.34 -21.74
C VAL A 188 23.66 -5.80 -20.54
N ARG A 189 22.48 -6.36 -20.26
CA ARG A 189 21.69 -5.98 -19.07
C ARG A 189 22.46 -6.25 -17.77
N ARG A 190 23.19 -7.35 -17.66
CA ARG A 190 24.04 -7.65 -16.50
C ARG A 190 25.17 -6.64 -16.33
N LYS A 191 25.76 -6.13 -17.41
CA LYS A 191 26.75 -5.04 -17.35
C LYS A 191 26.12 -3.75 -16.86
N TRP A 192 24.93 -3.41 -17.36
CA TRP A 192 24.16 -2.25 -16.91
C TRP A 192 23.84 -2.29 -15.42
N PHE A 193 23.37 -3.43 -14.89
CA PHE A 193 23.14 -3.62 -13.46
C PHE A 193 24.38 -3.38 -12.59
N LYS A 194 25.57 -3.62 -13.14
CA LYS A 194 26.86 -3.40 -12.46
C LYS A 194 27.38 -1.97 -12.63
N GLY A 195 26.60 -1.06 -13.23
CA GLY A 195 27.02 0.32 -13.52
C GLY A 195 28.12 0.41 -14.59
N LYS A 196 28.35 -0.65 -15.38
CA LYS A 196 29.36 -0.61 -16.44
C LYS A 196 28.84 0.16 -17.65
N PRO A 197 29.73 0.85 -18.41
CA PRO A 197 29.34 1.49 -19.66
C PRO A 197 28.72 0.47 -20.63
N VAL A 198 27.53 0.80 -21.14
CA VAL A 198 26.78 0.02 -22.11
C VAL A 198 26.15 0.98 -23.11
N ASP A 199 25.98 0.53 -24.35
CA ASP A 199 25.24 1.28 -25.37
C ASP A 199 23.73 1.24 -25.05
N PRO A 200 23.07 2.39 -24.79
CA PRO A 200 21.66 2.43 -24.46
C PRO A 200 20.76 1.83 -25.56
N GLN A 201 21.16 1.91 -26.83
CA GLN A 201 20.39 1.33 -27.95
C GLN A 201 20.38 -0.19 -27.93
N LYS A 202 21.34 -0.81 -27.22
CA LYS A 202 21.44 -2.27 -27.09
C LYS A 202 20.75 -2.80 -25.84
N LEU A 203 20.24 -1.94 -24.97
CA LEU A 203 19.52 -2.34 -23.77
C LEU A 203 18.07 -2.71 -24.07
N GLY A 204 17.79 -4.01 -24.07
CA GLY A 204 16.45 -4.55 -24.16
C GLY A 204 15.59 -4.26 -22.92
N SER A 205 14.33 -4.71 -23.00
CA SER A 205 13.31 -4.59 -21.93
C SER A 205 13.22 -3.22 -21.26
N PRO A 206 12.83 -2.18 -22.00
CA PRO A 206 12.74 -0.83 -21.46
C PRO A 206 11.81 -0.75 -20.23
N GLU A 207 10.64 -1.41 -20.24
CA GLU A 207 9.70 -1.33 -19.12
C GLU A 207 10.23 -2.02 -17.85
N TYR A 208 10.92 -3.15 -18.02
CA TYR A 208 11.65 -3.81 -16.93
C TYR A 208 12.65 -2.85 -16.29
N ARG A 209 13.43 -2.14 -17.11
CA ARG A 209 14.48 -1.23 -16.63
C ARG A 209 13.90 0.00 -15.95
N SER A 210 12.86 0.61 -16.52
CA SER A 210 12.15 1.74 -15.92
C SER A 210 11.58 1.36 -14.56
N LYS A 211 10.93 0.19 -14.46
CA LYS A 211 10.39 -0.33 -13.20
C LYS A 211 11.48 -0.56 -12.17
N TYR A 212 12.60 -1.16 -12.57
CA TYR A 212 13.76 -1.39 -11.69
C TYR A 212 14.31 -0.07 -11.13
N GLN A 213 14.54 0.92 -12.00
CA GLN A 213 15.07 2.23 -11.60
C GLN A 213 14.09 2.96 -10.69
N PHE A 214 12.81 3.00 -11.04
CA PHE A 214 11.76 3.59 -10.21
C PHE A 214 11.74 2.97 -8.81
N MET A 215 11.72 1.65 -8.71
CA MET A 215 11.67 0.96 -7.42
C MET A 215 12.91 1.23 -6.56
N HIS A 216 14.11 1.28 -7.17
CA HIS A 216 15.33 1.65 -6.45
C HIS A 216 15.28 3.10 -5.94
N GLN A 217 14.93 4.05 -6.80
CA GLN A 217 14.79 5.45 -6.41
C GLN A 217 13.68 5.65 -5.37
N PHE A 218 12.61 4.84 -5.44
CA PHE A 218 11.52 4.89 -4.48
C PHE A 218 11.92 4.32 -3.12
N VAL A 219 12.68 3.23 -3.07
CA VAL A 219 13.28 2.72 -1.83
C VAL A 219 14.21 3.76 -1.20
N ASP A 220 15.05 4.42 -2.01
CA ASP A 220 15.91 5.50 -1.53
C ASP A 220 15.09 6.67 -0.96
N LEU A 221 14.02 7.07 -1.64
CA LEU A 221 13.09 8.09 -1.14
C LEU A 221 12.45 7.67 0.20
N LEU A 222 12.00 6.42 0.33
CA LEU A 222 11.43 5.92 1.57
C LEU A 222 12.46 5.95 2.70
N HIS A 223 13.73 5.70 2.41
CA HIS A 223 14.81 5.86 3.38
C HIS A 223 15.08 7.32 3.75
N GLU A 224 15.07 8.23 2.78
CA GLU A 224 15.24 9.68 2.99
C GLU A 224 14.14 10.25 3.89
N VAL A 225 12.88 9.82 3.68
CA VAL A 225 11.69 10.31 4.41
C VAL A 225 11.53 9.66 5.80
N GLY A 226 12.29 8.61 6.12
CA GLY A 226 12.18 7.87 7.39
C GLY A 226 11.17 6.71 7.36
N ALA A 227 10.64 6.37 6.20
CA ALA A 227 9.70 5.26 5.97
C ALA A 227 10.41 3.92 5.69
N HIS A 228 11.46 3.60 6.44
CA HIS A 228 12.35 2.47 6.16
C HIS A 228 11.66 1.11 6.10
N GLU A 229 10.67 0.87 6.96
CA GLU A 229 9.99 -0.43 7.00
C GLU A 229 8.97 -0.59 5.86
N PHE A 230 8.46 0.53 5.31
CA PHE A 230 7.68 0.52 4.06
C PHE A 230 8.55 0.17 2.86
N ALA A 231 9.84 0.55 2.87
CA ALA A 231 10.76 0.32 1.75
C ALA A 231 10.92 -1.16 1.40
N ARG A 232 10.82 -2.05 2.39
CA ARG A 232 10.79 -3.51 2.20
C ARG A 232 9.79 -3.95 1.13
N GLN A 233 8.63 -3.30 1.04
CA GLN A 233 7.59 -3.66 0.06
C GLN A 233 7.99 -3.36 -1.38
N TYR A 234 9.04 -2.57 -1.58
CA TYR A 234 9.49 -2.06 -2.87
C TYR A 234 10.91 -2.51 -3.20
N GLU A 235 11.63 -3.10 -2.24
CA GLU A 235 12.93 -3.71 -2.44
C GLU A 235 12.88 -4.80 -3.51
N TRP A 236 13.64 -4.61 -4.60
CA TRP A 236 13.64 -5.51 -5.76
C TRP A 236 13.98 -6.96 -5.38
N SER A 237 14.91 -7.11 -4.43
CA SER A 237 15.42 -8.40 -3.94
C SER A 237 14.44 -9.21 -3.09
N THR A 238 13.31 -8.62 -2.69
CA THR A 238 12.29 -9.33 -1.90
C THR A 238 11.35 -10.16 -2.77
N TRP A 239 11.33 -9.93 -4.08
CA TRP A 239 10.42 -10.52 -5.09
C TRP A 239 8.92 -10.28 -4.85
N LYS A 240 8.52 -9.87 -3.65
CA LYS A 240 7.16 -9.42 -3.28
C LYS A 240 6.80 -8.05 -3.85
N SER A 241 7.82 -7.28 -4.22
CA SER A 241 7.68 -5.88 -4.62
C SER A 241 7.15 -5.68 -6.03
N GLN A 242 7.19 -6.72 -6.85
CA GLN A 242 6.71 -6.67 -8.24
C GLN A 242 5.21 -6.34 -8.37
N PRO A 243 4.28 -7.01 -7.67
CA PRO A 243 2.86 -6.66 -7.71
C PRO A 243 2.52 -5.29 -7.08
N ASN A 244 3.40 -4.75 -6.23
CA ASN A 244 3.20 -3.47 -5.53
C ASN A 244 3.57 -2.25 -6.38
N CYS A 245 4.06 -2.45 -7.60
CA CYS A 245 4.30 -1.36 -8.54
C CYS A 245 3.55 -1.67 -9.83
N LEU A 246 2.54 -0.85 -10.11
CA LEU A 246 1.71 -0.95 -11.31
C LEU A 246 2.13 0.09 -12.34
N LYS A 247 1.80 -0.18 -13.59
CA LYS A 247 1.82 0.77 -14.69
C LYS A 247 0.40 1.13 -15.07
N ARG A 248 0.10 2.43 -15.14
CA ARG A 248 -1.22 2.93 -15.53
C ARG A 248 -1.48 2.72 -17.02
N LYS A 249 -2.72 2.40 -17.37
CA LYS A 249 -3.08 2.10 -18.77
C LYS A 249 -3.04 3.33 -19.68
N ASP A 250 -3.21 4.53 -19.14
CA ASP A 250 -3.14 5.78 -19.91
C ASP A 250 -1.71 6.14 -20.35
N THR A 251 -0.68 5.45 -19.83
CA THR A 251 0.73 5.70 -20.15
C THR A 251 1.39 4.55 -20.91
N GLU A 252 0.62 3.62 -21.47
CA GLU A 252 1.10 2.43 -22.19
C GLU A 252 2.09 2.74 -23.31
N ALA A 253 1.93 3.90 -23.97
CA ALA A 253 2.80 4.32 -25.07
C ALA A 253 4.25 4.59 -24.64
N SER A 254 4.52 4.79 -23.34
CA SER A 254 5.85 5.12 -22.83
C SER A 254 6.29 4.15 -21.74
N PRO A 255 7.44 3.45 -21.89
CA PRO A 255 8.01 2.58 -20.85
C PRO A 255 8.25 3.28 -19.51
N GLU A 256 8.67 4.54 -19.56
CA GLU A 256 9.25 5.30 -18.45
C GLU A 256 8.20 5.95 -17.54
N THR A 257 6.95 6.06 -17.98
CA THR A 257 5.92 6.89 -17.33
C THR A 257 4.75 6.09 -16.77
N GLY A 258 4.10 6.66 -15.74
CA GLY A 258 2.89 6.11 -15.13
C GLY A 258 3.12 4.88 -14.25
N LEU A 259 4.36 4.71 -13.76
CA LEU A 259 4.65 3.78 -12.67
C LEU A 259 4.07 4.34 -11.36
N VAL A 260 3.35 3.49 -10.62
CA VAL A 260 2.69 3.85 -9.38
C VAL A 260 2.91 2.78 -8.33
N ALA A 261 3.42 3.22 -7.17
CA ALA A 261 3.53 2.43 -5.97
C ALA A 261 2.15 2.24 -5.31
N VAL A 262 1.79 0.99 -5.05
CA VAL A 262 0.53 0.55 -4.43
C VAL A 262 0.83 -0.45 -3.31
N ASP A 263 -0.12 -0.60 -2.39
CA ASP A 263 -0.01 -1.43 -1.19
C ASP A 263 1.14 -1.01 -0.25
N PHE A 264 0.75 -0.34 0.84
CA PHE A 264 1.67 0.16 1.87
C PHE A 264 1.43 -0.53 3.22
N ARG A 265 0.78 -1.71 3.24
CA ARG A 265 0.46 -2.42 4.49
C ARG A 265 1.20 -3.73 4.53
N ALA A 266 2.20 -3.86 5.39
CA ALA A 266 2.91 -5.14 5.47
C ALA A 266 2.02 -6.14 6.20
N GLY A 267 1.80 -7.30 5.57
CA GLY A 267 0.95 -8.33 6.18
C GLY A 267 1.67 -9.21 7.18
N LEU A 268 3.00 -9.29 7.11
CA LEU A 268 3.82 -10.21 7.89
C LEU A 268 4.96 -9.45 8.55
N ALA A 269 5.14 -9.67 9.86
CA ALA A 269 6.35 -9.27 10.56
C ALA A 269 7.56 -10.07 10.03
N LEU A 270 8.74 -9.46 10.01
CA LEU A 270 9.98 -10.21 9.80
C LEU A 270 10.54 -10.68 11.13
N LEU A 271 10.62 -11.99 11.29
CA LEU A 271 11.33 -12.63 12.39
C LEU A 271 12.74 -13.01 11.94
N PRO A 272 13.76 -12.93 12.81
CA PRO A 272 15.16 -13.19 12.44
C PRO A 272 15.42 -14.58 11.85
N PHE A 273 14.60 -15.56 12.22
CA PHE A 273 14.71 -16.96 11.79
C PHE A 273 13.72 -17.34 10.68
N LEU A 274 12.92 -16.38 10.18
CA LEU A 274 11.93 -16.63 9.13
C LEU A 274 12.05 -15.63 7.98
N PRO A 275 13.15 -15.67 7.22
CA PRO A 275 13.29 -14.89 5.99
C PRO A 275 12.31 -15.42 4.95
N MET A 276 11.46 -14.54 4.44
CA MET A 276 10.42 -14.89 3.48
C MET A 276 10.84 -14.63 2.02
N SER A 277 12.09 -14.18 1.81
CA SER A 277 12.73 -13.91 0.53
C SER A 277 14.24 -13.69 0.73
N PRO A 278 15.07 -13.75 -0.33
CA PRO A 278 16.51 -13.47 -0.24
C PRO A 278 16.82 -12.07 0.31
N GLY A 279 16.02 -11.06 -0.06
CA GLY A 279 16.16 -9.69 0.46
C GLY A 279 15.89 -9.58 1.97
N ASP A 280 15.06 -10.46 2.53
CA ASP A 280 14.69 -10.40 3.95
C ASP A 280 15.88 -10.68 4.88
N PHE A 281 16.90 -11.45 4.47
CA PHE A 281 18.12 -11.66 5.26
C PHE A 281 18.88 -10.36 5.53
N LYS A 282 19.08 -9.55 4.48
CA LYS A 282 19.74 -8.25 4.58
C LYS A 282 18.92 -7.31 5.48
N LEU A 283 17.60 -7.31 5.30
CA LEU A 283 16.70 -6.49 6.12
C LEU A 283 16.80 -6.89 7.59
N ILE A 284 16.66 -8.18 7.92
CA ILE A 284 16.79 -8.71 9.29
C ILE A 284 18.10 -8.23 9.94
N PHE A 285 19.23 -8.40 9.25
CA PHE A 285 20.53 -7.96 9.74
C PHE A 285 20.55 -6.46 10.03
N GLN A 286 20.07 -5.62 9.10
CA GLN A 286 19.97 -4.18 9.32
C GLN A 286 19.07 -3.80 10.50
N GLY A 287 18.00 -4.55 10.76
CA GLY A 287 17.16 -4.35 11.95
C GLY A 287 17.90 -4.65 13.24
N LEU A 288 18.65 -5.74 13.28
CA LEU A 288 19.48 -6.10 14.44
C LEU A 288 20.50 -4.99 14.76
N PHE A 289 21.14 -4.40 13.73
CA PHE A 289 22.03 -3.25 13.93
C PHE A 289 21.32 -2.00 14.48
N ARG A 290 20.02 -1.87 14.24
CA ARG A 290 19.18 -0.78 14.78
C ARG A 290 18.54 -1.12 16.13
N GLY A 291 18.91 -2.26 16.74
CA GLY A 291 18.33 -2.73 18.00
C GLY A 291 16.90 -3.27 17.87
N SER A 292 16.44 -3.55 16.65
CA SER A 292 15.10 -4.10 16.40
C SER A 292 15.17 -5.59 16.07
N LEU A 293 14.65 -6.41 16.97
CA LEU A 293 14.53 -7.86 16.79
C LEU A 293 13.37 -8.22 15.83
N VAL A 294 12.41 -7.32 15.63
CA VAL A 294 11.21 -7.54 14.81
C VAL A 294 10.86 -6.26 14.05
N GLN A 295 10.76 -6.36 12.72
CA GLN A 295 10.49 -5.21 11.85
C GLN A 295 9.02 -5.18 11.45
N PHE A 296 8.35 -4.05 11.68
CA PHE A 296 6.97 -3.85 11.25
C PHE A 296 6.45 -2.39 11.27
N ASP A 297 6.22 -1.83 10.07
CA ASP A 297 5.59 -0.52 9.77
C ASP A 297 5.91 0.66 10.72
N ARG A 298 7.14 0.73 11.25
CA ARG A 298 7.65 1.88 12.01
C ARG A 298 8.25 2.91 11.07
N GLY A 299 7.73 4.13 11.16
CA GLY A 299 8.36 5.31 10.58
C GLY A 299 9.21 6.06 11.61
N ASP A 300 10.26 6.73 11.13
CA ASP A 300 11.13 7.59 11.91
C ASP A 300 10.68 9.04 11.78
N VAL A 301 9.99 9.54 12.81
CA VAL A 301 9.44 10.91 12.82
C VAL A 301 10.54 11.97 12.81
N GLY A 302 11.68 11.71 13.46
CA GLY A 302 12.82 12.63 13.45
C GLY A 302 13.43 12.78 12.05
N LYS A 303 13.53 11.68 11.30
CA LYS A 303 13.93 11.74 9.88
C LYS A 303 12.89 12.43 9.00
N LEU A 304 11.61 12.20 9.26
CA LEU A 304 10.55 12.91 8.53
C LEU A 304 10.66 14.43 8.74
N GLU A 305 10.86 14.87 9.99
CA GLU A 305 11.06 16.28 10.33
C GLU A 305 12.32 16.87 9.66
N ALA A 306 13.43 16.12 9.67
CA ALA A 306 14.66 16.50 8.99
C ALA A 306 14.47 16.59 7.47
N TYR A 307 13.74 15.65 6.87
CA TYR A 307 13.40 15.65 5.45
C TYR A 307 12.55 16.87 5.08
N ILE A 308 11.48 17.14 5.84
CA ILE A 308 10.62 18.31 5.64
C ILE A 308 11.43 19.60 5.76
N SER A 309 12.31 19.70 6.75
CA SER A 309 13.17 20.87 6.95
C SER A 309 14.13 21.08 5.78
N SER A 310 14.73 20.00 5.26
CA SER A 310 15.62 20.03 4.09
C SER A 310 14.89 20.52 2.84
N VAL A 311 13.70 19.97 2.58
CA VAL A 311 12.82 20.37 1.48
C VAL A 311 12.38 21.82 1.63
N PHE A 312 12.00 22.26 2.84
CA PHE A 312 11.59 23.64 3.07
C PHE A 312 12.72 24.63 2.75
N ARG A 313 13.96 24.32 3.16
CA ARG A 313 15.14 25.13 2.85
C ARG A 313 15.49 25.16 1.36
N SER A 314 15.22 24.09 0.61
CA SER A 314 15.50 24.10 -0.84
C SER A 314 14.51 25.00 -1.60
N PHE A 315 13.28 25.13 -1.13
CA PHE A 315 12.30 26.08 -1.68
C PHE A 315 12.48 27.52 -1.16
N HIS A 316 13.01 27.68 0.05
CA HIS A 316 13.25 28.98 0.68
C HIS A 316 14.71 29.05 1.13
N PRO A 317 15.67 29.22 0.19
CA PRO A 317 17.06 29.37 0.57
C PRO A 317 17.18 30.60 1.49
N PRO A 318 17.96 30.52 2.58
CA PRO A 318 18.19 31.68 3.42
C PRO A 318 18.72 32.81 2.53
N VAL A 319 18.09 33.98 2.62
CA VAL A 319 18.60 35.18 1.95
C VAL A 319 19.99 35.39 2.53
N LEU A 320 21.02 35.04 1.76
CA LEU A 320 22.39 35.43 2.07
C LEU A 320 22.34 36.95 2.14
N GLY A 321 22.45 37.48 3.35
CA GLY A 321 22.53 38.91 3.58
C GLY A 321 23.58 39.46 2.64
N THR A 322 23.14 40.27 1.69
CA THR A 322 24.03 41.06 0.86
C THR A 322 24.87 41.87 1.82
N GLY A 323 26.14 41.49 1.96
CA GLY A 323 27.11 42.37 2.57
C GLY A 323 27.07 43.71 1.84
N LYS A 324 26.89 44.78 2.59
CA LYS A 324 27.39 46.13 2.31
C LYS A 324 27.66 46.79 3.66
N LEU A 325 28.94 46.95 4.00
CA LEU A 325 29.77 48.12 3.68
C LEU A 325 29.49 49.28 4.64
N SER A 326 30.22 49.30 5.76
CA SER A 326 31.00 50.43 6.27
C SER A 326 31.80 49.98 7.47
#